data_AF-W9YSJ4-F1
#
_entry.id   AF-W9YSJ4-F1
#
_cell.length_a   1.000
_cell.length_b   1.000
_cell.length_c   1.000
_cell.angle_alpha   90.00
_cell.angle_beta   90.00
_cell.angle_gamma   90.00
#
_symmetry.space_group_name_H-M   'P 1'
#
loop_
_entity.id
_entity.type
_entity.pdbx_description
1 polymer ?
#
loop_
_entity_poly.entity_id
_entity_poly.type
_entity_poly.pdbx_seq_one_letter_code
_entity_poly.pdbx_strand_id
1 'polypeptide(L)'
;MAKTTFNVQPTFFGRSALIPTSMELPVLQPHDREATNAGGLLREMLMLSPVTPQLHNFLVGTYSSTVHRLYPVLTDDDLSRLSEQALGSAPTASEAFTRNMVYSIACYCIVGHDEANLYRPLAEACHQAALRQTEHVTAKLDVASLRSITLLALHSLFAPHLGNCTQLIGIAARMCIDLCLSESREPSLHGLYISVLCIERQVALALDRPWVLSLKGQDDDTANVEPIALLYALLSIQSRAKAHISTDKPCDLQVLMQSLTKIAGLISAYKQEQKIPNLMSALRETEFALHPETSSNRALLLMLSYQHPGYWFTFLTPLWIFRGVCWMLKCSEDARLARSSEGYRSSIMMLDRASQRWSFCRALIRALEAEADKRDKPC
;
A
#
# COMPACT_ATOMS: atom_id res chain seq x y z
N MET A 1 45.91 -9.72 -20.54
CA MET A 1 44.43 -9.61 -20.58
C MET A 1 43.97 -8.99 -19.27
N ALA A 2 43.73 -7.67 -19.28
CA ALA A 2 43.31 -6.93 -18.08
C ALA A 2 41.81 -7.10 -17.87
N LYS A 3 41.39 -7.62 -16.71
CA LYS A 3 40.00 -7.66 -16.28
C LYS A 3 39.62 -6.25 -15.82
N THR A 4 38.86 -5.54 -16.65
CA THR A 4 38.25 -4.27 -16.27
C THR A 4 37.04 -4.58 -15.37
N THR A 5 37.20 -4.45 -14.07
CA THR A 5 36.08 -4.46 -13.11
C THR A 5 35.32 -3.14 -13.26
N PHE A 6 34.18 -3.19 -13.95
CA PHE A 6 33.23 -2.07 -13.98
C PHE A 6 32.64 -1.90 -12.57
N ASN A 7 32.99 -0.79 -11.94
CA ASN A 7 32.41 -0.37 -10.67
C ASN A 7 31.04 0.24 -10.98
N VAL A 8 30.00 -0.59 -11.00
CA VAL A 8 28.61 -0.18 -11.23
C VAL A 8 28.14 0.56 -9.97
N GLN A 9 27.98 1.88 -10.05
CA GLN A 9 27.30 2.63 -9.00
C GLN A 9 25.80 2.32 -9.10
N PRO A 10 25.16 1.76 -8.06
CA PRO A 10 23.75 1.45 -8.11
C PRO A 10 22.94 2.72 -8.35
N THR A 11 21.99 2.67 -9.29
CA THR A 11 21.03 3.75 -9.54
C THR A 11 20.30 4.10 -8.24
N PHE A 12 20.73 5.18 -7.59
CA PHE A 12 20.17 5.61 -6.31
C PHE A 12 18.86 6.34 -6.56
N PHE A 13 17.74 5.63 -6.39
CA PHE A 13 16.45 6.28 -6.15
C PHE A 13 16.56 6.91 -4.76
N GLY A 14 16.52 8.24 -4.70
CA GLY A 14 16.80 9.01 -3.48
C GLY A 14 16.00 8.55 -2.25
N ARG A 15 16.35 9.04 -1.06
CA ARG A 15 15.46 8.87 0.10
C ARG A 15 14.11 9.53 -0.18
N SER A 16 13.04 8.91 0.30
CA SER A 16 11.69 9.47 0.16
C SER A 16 11.62 10.85 0.82
N ALA A 17 11.25 11.87 0.05
CA ALA A 17 11.02 13.24 0.56
C ALA A 17 9.82 13.32 1.53
N LEU A 18 9.08 12.23 1.71
CA LEU A 18 7.92 12.14 2.58
C LEU A 18 8.25 11.92 4.05
N ILE A 19 9.52 11.60 4.37
CA ILE A 19 9.99 11.48 5.74
C ILE A 19 10.87 12.72 6.01
N PRO A 20 10.39 13.70 6.79
CA PRO A 20 11.23 14.83 7.18
C PRO A 20 12.48 14.32 7.88
N THR A 21 13.65 14.85 7.52
CA THR A 21 14.94 14.46 8.14
C THR A 21 14.95 14.72 9.65
N SER A 22 14.11 15.65 10.13
CA SER A 22 13.90 15.96 11.55
C SER A 22 13.03 14.95 12.31
N MET A 23 12.37 14.01 11.63
CA MET A 23 11.63 12.89 12.24
C MET A 23 12.49 11.61 12.36
N GLU A 24 13.76 11.66 11.97
CA GLU A 24 14.70 10.58 12.21
C GLU A 24 15.02 10.53 13.72
N LEU A 25 14.23 9.74 14.47
CA LEU A 25 14.72 9.22 15.75
C LEU A 25 15.99 8.41 15.47
N PRO A 26 17.00 8.45 16.36
CA PRO A 26 18.19 7.63 16.21
C PRO A 26 17.76 6.21 15.92
N VAL A 27 18.29 5.64 14.83
CA VAL A 27 18.12 4.23 14.49
C VAL A 27 18.39 3.45 15.77
N LEU A 28 17.34 2.87 16.35
CA LEU A 28 17.48 1.99 17.52
C LEU A 28 18.49 0.94 17.11
N GLN A 29 19.69 1.02 17.68
CA GLN A 29 20.68 -0.02 17.48
C GLN A 29 20.07 -1.34 17.97
N PRO A 30 20.28 -2.46 17.27
CA PRO A 30 19.60 -3.72 17.55
C PRO A 30 19.98 -4.37 18.90
N HIS A 31 20.63 -3.66 19.82
CA HIS A 31 21.20 -4.21 21.04
C HIS A 31 20.27 -4.31 22.26
N ASP A 32 19.07 -3.71 22.26
CA ASP A 32 18.24 -3.64 23.48
C ASP A 32 16.98 -4.51 23.46
N ARG A 33 16.93 -5.57 22.64
CA ARG A 33 15.87 -6.58 22.73
C ARG A 33 16.48 -7.96 22.84
N GLU A 34 16.46 -8.52 24.05
CA GLU A 34 16.53 -9.96 24.29
C GLU A 34 15.34 -10.63 23.56
N ALA A 35 15.50 -10.85 22.25
CA ALA A 35 14.63 -11.73 21.50
C ALA A 35 14.87 -13.13 22.05
N THR A 36 13.80 -13.82 22.41
CA THR A 36 13.80 -15.24 22.74
C THR A 36 14.65 -16.01 21.71
N ASN A 37 15.60 -16.84 22.18
CA ASN A 37 16.62 -17.53 21.38
C ASN A 37 16.08 -18.24 20.11
N ALA A 38 14.80 -18.63 20.09
CA ALA A 38 14.16 -19.25 18.93
C ALA A 38 13.94 -18.28 17.74
N GLY A 39 13.63 -17.00 18.01
CA GLY A 39 13.41 -16.01 16.95
C GLY A 39 14.70 -15.57 16.26
N GLY A 40 15.82 -15.53 17.00
CA GLY A 40 17.14 -15.23 16.45
C GLY A 40 17.63 -16.33 15.50
N LEU A 41 17.44 -17.59 15.86
CA LEU A 41 17.87 -18.74 15.06
C LEU A 41 17.05 -18.86 13.76
N LEU A 42 15.73 -18.66 13.83
CA LEU A 42 14.88 -18.63 12.63
C LEU A 42 15.26 -17.47 11.70
N ARG A 43 15.61 -16.30 12.27
CA ARG A 43 16.06 -15.13 11.52
C ARG A 43 17.38 -15.37 10.79
N GLU A 44 18.37 -15.98 11.44
CA GLU A 44 19.62 -16.36 10.80
C GLU A 44 19.42 -17.43 9.72
N MET A 45 18.55 -18.42 9.98
CA MET A 45 18.20 -19.43 8.99
C MET A 45 17.50 -18.84 7.76
N LEU A 46 16.56 -17.91 7.94
CA LEU A 46 15.86 -17.25 6.82
C LEU A 46 16.76 -16.35 5.98
N MET A 47 17.85 -15.82 6.56
CA MET A 47 18.81 -14.95 5.86
C MET A 47 19.89 -15.73 5.10
N LEU A 48 20.22 -16.95 5.57
CA LEU A 48 21.32 -17.76 5.02
C LEU A 48 20.84 -18.95 4.17
N SER A 49 19.59 -19.39 4.34
CA SER A 49 19.04 -20.50 3.57
C SER A 49 18.38 -20.01 2.28
N PRO A 50 18.59 -20.70 1.14
CA PRO A 50 17.79 -20.45 -0.06
C PRO A 50 16.29 -20.65 0.27
N VAL A 51 15.45 -19.82 -0.36
CA VAL A 51 13.98 -19.93 -0.26
C VAL A 51 13.57 -21.34 -0.68
N THR A 52 12.99 -22.11 0.25
CA THR A 52 12.56 -23.48 -0.02
C THR A 52 11.38 -23.49 -1.01
N PRO A 53 11.13 -24.59 -1.73
CA PRO A 53 9.98 -24.69 -2.63
C PRO A 53 8.63 -24.45 -1.92
N GLN A 54 8.49 -24.88 -0.66
CA GLN A 54 7.27 -24.63 0.12
C GLN A 54 7.11 -23.14 0.42
N LEU A 55 8.18 -22.47 0.85
CA LEU A 55 8.15 -21.04 1.12
C LEU A 55 7.91 -20.22 -0.16
N HIS A 56 8.49 -20.64 -1.28
CA HIS A 56 8.21 -20.06 -2.60
C HIS A 56 6.72 -20.12 -2.93
N ASN A 57 6.11 -21.31 -2.88
CA ASN A 57 4.69 -21.49 -3.17
C ASN A 57 3.81 -20.67 -2.23
N PHE A 58 4.17 -20.62 -0.95
CA PHE A 58 3.48 -19.80 0.05
C PHE A 58 3.54 -18.32 -0.32
N LEU A 59 4.73 -17.75 -0.55
CA LEU A 59 4.89 -16.32 -0.85
C LEU A 59 4.24 -15.91 -2.17
N VAL A 60 4.38 -16.72 -3.23
CA VAL A 60 3.70 -16.48 -4.51
C VAL A 60 2.18 -16.56 -4.32
N GLY A 61 1.68 -17.57 -3.61
CA GLY A 61 0.26 -17.71 -3.29
C GLY A 61 -0.29 -16.53 -2.48
N THR A 62 0.46 -16.04 -1.48
CA THR A 62 0.11 -14.85 -0.71
C THR A 62 0.02 -13.63 -1.61
N TYR A 63 1.04 -13.35 -2.43
CA TYR A 63 1.01 -12.21 -3.36
C TYR A 63 -0.18 -12.28 -4.33
N SER A 64 -0.38 -13.44 -4.97
CA SER A 64 -1.43 -13.65 -5.96
C SER A 64 -2.83 -13.53 -5.36
N SER A 65 -3.04 -14.05 -4.15
CA SER A 65 -4.34 -14.03 -3.49
C SER A 65 -4.69 -12.69 -2.81
N THR A 66 -3.70 -11.84 -2.50
CA THR A 66 -3.90 -10.59 -1.76
C THR A 66 -3.67 -9.36 -2.63
N VAL A 67 -2.41 -9.13 -3.01
CA VAL A 67 -1.98 -7.90 -3.70
C VAL A 67 -2.39 -7.93 -5.16
N HIS A 68 -2.13 -9.03 -5.87
CA HIS A 68 -2.38 -9.12 -7.30
C HIS A 68 -3.86 -8.98 -7.66
N ARG A 69 -4.76 -9.51 -6.82
CA ARG A 69 -6.21 -9.34 -6.98
C ARG A 69 -6.65 -7.87 -7.00
N LEU A 70 -5.95 -7.02 -6.25
CA LEU A 70 -6.27 -5.60 -6.13
C LEU A 70 -5.43 -4.73 -7.07
N TYR A 71 -4.21 -5.17 -7.42
CA TYR A 71 -3.29 -4.52 -8.34
C TYR A 71 -2.73 -5.56 -9.33
N PRO A 72 -3.42 -5.81 -10.45
CA PRO A 72 -3.00 -6.79 -11.44
C PRO A 72 -1.78 -6.30 -12.26
N VAL A 73 -0.61 -6.28 -11.64
CA VAL A 73 0.66 -5.82 -12.27
C VAL A 73 1.24 -6.89 -13.20
N LEU A 74 1.14 -8.16 -12.80
CA LEU A 74 1.66 -9.31 -13.55
C LEU A 74 0.59 -9.89 -14.47
N THR A 75 0.98 -10.62 -15.52
CA THR A 75 0.02 -11.42 -16.31
C THR A 75 -0.19 -12.80 -15.68
N ASP A 76 -1.23 -13.51 -16.12
CA ASP A 76 -1.42 -14.91 -15.75
C ASP A 76 -0.24 -15.79 -16.17
N ASP A 77 0.38 -15.47 -17.31
CA ASP A 77 1.61 -16.14 -17.77
C ASP A 77 2.79 -15.89 -16.82
N ASP A 78 2.96 -14.65 -16.34
CA ASP A 78 4.01 -14.30 -15.37
C ASP A 78 3.82 -15.10 -14.07
N LEU A 79 2.57 -15.20 -13.57
CA LEU A 79 2.25 -15.97 -12.37
C LEU A 79 2.43 -17.48 -12.55
N SER A 80 2.08 -18.00 -13.73
CA SER A 80 2.26 -19.41 -14.07
C SER A 80 3.75 -19.75 -14.11
N ARG A 81 4.57 -18.90 -14.76
CA ARG A 81 6.03 -19.06 -14.78
C ARG A 81 6.65 -18.98 -13.40
N LEU A 82 6.18 -18.05 -12.55
CA LEU A 82 6.65 -17.98 -11.16
C LEU A 82 6.38 -19.30 -10.44
N SER A 83 5.21 -19.91 -10.63
CA SER A 83 4.82 -21.16 -9.98
C SER A 83 5.60 -22.38 -10.50
N GLU A 84 5.95 -22.39 -11.79
CA GLU A 84 6.69 -23.49 -12.43
C GLU A 84 8.21 -23.44 -12.18
N GLN A 85 8.76 -22.25 -11.91
CA GLN A 85 10.21 -22.02 -11.77
C GLN A 85 10.90 -22.78 -10.62
N ALA A 86 10.16 -23.51 -9.79
CA ALA A 86 10.74 -24.47 -8.86
C ALA A 86 11.53 -25.62 -9.56
N LEU A 87 11.44 -25.79 -10.89
CA LEU A 87 11.84 -27.01 -11.61
C LEU A 87 13.10 -26.97 -12.51
N GLY A 88 13.97 -25.96 -12.44
CA GLY A 88 15.41 -26.21 -12.70
C GLY A 88 16.17 -25.44 -13.79
N SER A 89 15.63 -24.39 -14.41
CA SER A 89 16.43 -23.46 -15.24
C SER A 89 16.89 -22.23 -14.44
N ALA A 90 18.06 -21.67 -14.78
CA ALA A 90 18.50 -20.42 -14.21
C ALA A 90 17.55 -19.29 -14.68
N PRO A 91 16.97 -18.50 -13.76
CA PRO A 91 16.03 -17.44 -14.14
C PRO A 91 16.75 -16.35 -14.93
N THR A 92 16.04 -15.77 -15.90
CA THR A 92 16.46 -14.52 -16.52
C THR A 92 16.52 -13.40 -15.48
N ALA A 93 17.24 -12.31 -15.77
CA ALA A 93 17.32 -11.15 -14.87
C ALA A 93 15.93 -10.56 -14.56
N SER A 94 15.02 -10.53 -15.54
CA SER A 94 13.64 -10.08 -15.36
C SER A 94 12.82 -11.00 -14.44
N GLU A 95 12.93 -12.31 -14.62
CA GLU A 95 12.26 -13.27 -13.75
C GLU A 95 12.83 -13.26 -12.33
N ALA A 96 14.15 -13.15 -12.20
CA ALA A 96 14.82 -13.02 -10.91
C ALA A 96 14.38 -11.74 -10.18
N PHE A 97 14.28 -10.61 -10.91
CA PHE A 97 13.76 -9.36 -10.38
C PHE A 97 12.32 -9.53 -9.89
N THR A 98 11.42 -9.98 -10.77
CA THR A 98 9.99 -10.12 -10.49
C THR A 98 9.75 -11.05 -9.30
N ARG A 99 10.40 -12.20 -9.27
CA ARG A 99 10.28 -13.18 -8.18
C ARG A 99 10.70 -12.60 -6.84
N ASN A 100 11.84 -11.91 -6.79
CA ASN A 100 12.32 -11.30 -5.55
C ASN A 100 11.42 -10.14 -5.09
N MET A 101 10.87 -9.35 -6.01
CA MET A 101 9.89 -8.32 -5.67
C MET A 101 8.58 -8.92 -5.14
N VAL A 102 8.07 -9.98 -5.77
CA VAL A 102 6.90 -10.72 -5.31
C VAL A 102 7.11 -11.26 -3.90
N TYR A 103 8.26 -11.89 -3.62
CA TYR A 103 8.60 -12.36 -2.28
C TYR A 103 8.62 -11.23 -1.24
N SER A 104 9.28 -10.12 -1.57
CA SER A 104 9.38 -8.99 -0.66
C SER A 104 8.01 -8.41 -0.31
N ILE A 105 7.17 -8.16 -1.33
CA ILE A 105 5.82 -7.64 -1.15
C ILE A 105 4.97 -8.64 -0.34
N ALA A 106 5.01 -9.93 -0.68
CA ALA A 106 4.27 -10.97 0.03
C ALA A 106 4.61 -11.01 1.52
N CYS A 107 5.90 -10.93 1.86
CA CYS A 107 6.36 -10.91 3.26
C CYS A 107 5.73 -9.76 4.07
N TYR A 108 5.49 -8.61 3.44
CA TYR A 108 4.83 -7.48 4.08
C TYR A 108 3.30 -7.60 4.19
N CYS A 109 2.71 -8.54 3.47
CA CYS A 109 1.27 -8.83 3.46
C CYS A 109 0.88 -9.98 4.39
N ILE A 110 1.84 -10.72 4.96
CA ILE A 110 1.57 -11.74 5.98
C ILE A 110 1.06 -11.03 7.24
N VAL A 111 -0.21 -11.28 7.58
CA VAL A 111 -0.88 -10.62 8.71
C VAL A 111 -0.76 -11.50 9.96
N GLY A 112 -0.21 -10.92 11.03
CA GLY A 112 0.01 -11.58 12.33
C GLY A 112 1.21 -10.93 13.00
N HIS A 113 1.04 -10.31 14.18
CA HIS A 113 2.06 -9.42 14.77
C HIS A 113 3.40 -10.10 15.02
N ASP A 114 3.38 -11.35 15.49
CA ASP A 114 4.60 -12.08 15.81
C ASP A 114 5.26 -12.63 14.54
N GLU A 115 4.47 -13.11 13.58
CA GLU A 115 4.97 -13.70 12.33
C GLU A 115 5.47 -12.64 11.34
N ALA A 116 4.79 -11.50 11.22
CA ALA A 116 5.16 -10.43 10.27
C ALA A 116 6.58 -9.89 10.53
N ASN A 117 7.02 -9.88 11.79
CA ASN A 117 8.37 -9.47 12.15
C ASN A 117 9.44 -10.52 11.76
N LEU A 118 9.07 -11.81 11.66
CA LEU A 118 9.97 -12.88 11.22
C LEU A 118 10.28 -12.80 9.72
N TYR A 119 9.31 -12.37 8.90
CA TYR A 119 9.48 -12.28 7.45
C TYR A 119 10.12 -10.97 6.98
N ARG A 120 10.23 -9.95 7.84
CA ARG A 120 10.79 -8.64 7.45
C ARG A 120 12.25 -8.72 6.95
N PRO A 121 13.18 -9.43 7.62
CA PRO A 121 14.55 -9.55 7.10
C PRO A 121 14.60 -10.24 5.74
N LEU A 122 13.76 -11.24 5.51
CA LEU A 122 13.63 -11.89 4.21
C LEU A 122 13.10 -10.91 3.15
N ALA A 123 12.10 -10.10 3.49
CA ALA A 123 11.57 -9.08 2.59
C ALA A 123 12.67 -8.11 2.12
N GLU A 124 13.46 -7.59 3.07
CA GLU A 124 14.59 -6.70 2.79
C GLU A 124 15.65 -7.40 1.94
N ALA A 125 16.03 -8.63 2.26
CA ALA A 125 17.01 -9.40 1.50
C ALA A 125 16.56 -9.65 0.05
N CYS A 126 15.29 -10.03 -0.15
CA CYS A 126 14.70 -10.21 -1.47
C CYS A 126 14.65 -8.88 -2.23
N HIS A 127 14.24 -7.78 -1.59
CA HIS A 127 14.25 -6.46 -2.23
C HIS A 127 15.66 -6.07 -2.69
N GLN A 128 16.67 -6.24 -1.84
CA GLN A 128 18.07 -5.97 -2.22
C GLN A 128 18.54 -6.86 -3.38
N ALA A 129 18.13 -8.14 -3.40
CA ALA A 129 18.42 -9.03 -4.51
C ALA A 129 17.76 -8.58 -5.82
N ALA A 130 16.52 -8.07 -5.76
CA ALA A 130 15.84 -7.47 -6.91
C ALA A 130 16.57 -6.21 -7.40
N LEU A 131 16.99 -5.31 -6.49
CA LEU A 131 17.68 -4.08 -6.87
C LEU A 131 18.96 -4.29 -7.68
N ARG A 132 19.65 -5.43 -7.50
CA ARG A 132 20.81 -5.81 -8.32
C ARG A 132 20.48 -6.02 -9.80
N GLN A 133 19.22 -6.27 -10.13
CA GLN A 133 18.74 -6.47 -11.49
C GLN A 133 18.04 -5.23 -12.07
N THR A 134 17.87 -4.15 -11.28
CA THR A 134 17.07 -2.98 -11.68
C THR A 134 17.56 -2.37 -12.98
N GLU A 135 18.86 -2.13 -13.13
CA GLU A 135 19.43 -1.55 -14.36
C GLU A 135 19.07 -2.35 -15.62
N HIS A 136 19.05 -3.69 -15.50
CA HIS A 136 18.71 -4.56 -16.62
C HIS A 136 17.22 -4.48 -16.95
N VAL A 137 16.35 -4.54 -15.94
CA VAL A 137 14.89 -4.55 -16.15
C VAL A 137 14.30 -3.17 -16.46
N THR A 138 15.04 -2.09 -16.25
CA THR A 138 14.63 -0.73 -16.63
C THR A 138 15.43 -0.17 -17.80
N ALA A 139 16.20 -1.00 -18.51
CA ALA A 139 17.03 -0.57 -19.64
C ALA A 139 16.21 -0.13 -20.86
N LYS A 140 14.95 -0.55 -20.96
CA LYS A 140 14.07 -0.29 -22.11
C LYS A 140 12.82 0.47 -21.67
N LEU A 141 12.25 1.24 -22.59
CA LEU A 141 10.93 1.85 -22.40
C LEU A 141 9.87 0.89 -22.95
N ASP A 142 9.55 -0.15 -22.18
CA ASP A 142 8.57 -1.17 -22.56
C ASP A 142 7.65 -1.57 -21.38
N VAL A 143 6.65 -2.40 -21.67
CA VAL A 143 5.66 -2.88 -20.68
C VAL A 143 6.34 -3.68 -19.56
N ALA A 144 7.35 -4.49 -19.86
CA ALA A 144 8.07 -5.28 -18.85
C ALA A 144 8.79 -4.37 -17.84
N SER A 145 9.40 -3.29 -18.34
CA SER A 145 10.04 -2.27 -17.51
C SER A 145 9.00 -1.51 -16.66
N LEU A 146 7.83 -1.20 -17.23
CA LEU A 146 6.72 -0.59 -16.48
C LEU A 146 6.23 -1.51 -15.35
N ARG A 147 6.05 -2.81 -15.61
CA ARG A 147 5.68 -3.78 -14.56
C ARG A 147 6.70 -3.79 -13.44
N SER A 148 7.99 -3.81 -13.80
CA SER A 148 9.10 -3.81 -12.83
C SER A 148 9.09 -2.55 -11.94
N ILE A 149 8.90 -1.37 -12.54
CA ILE A 149 8.82 -0.10 -11.81
C ILE A 149 7.53 -0.03 -10.97
N THR A 150 6.42 -0.57 -11.48
CA THR A 150 5.16 -0.63 -10.73
C THR A 150 5.28 -1.53 -9.50
N LEU A 151 5.98 -2.66 -9.58
CA LEU A 151 6.31 -3.50 -8.41
C LEU A 151 7.16 -2.74 -7.38
N LEU A 152 8.14 -1.94 -7.82
CA LEU A 152 8.93 -1.09 -6.91
C LEU A 152 8.07 -0.03 -6.24
N ALA A 153 7.19 0.64 -7.00
CA ALA A 153 6.24 1.61 -6.46
C ALA A 153 5.31 0.96 -5.43
N LEU A 154 4.77 -0.23 -5.73
CA LEU A 154 3.90 -0.96 -4.82
C LEU A 154 4.64 -1.39 -3.54
N HIS A 155 5.87 -1.90 -3.67
CA HIS A 155 6.74 -2.20 -2.53
C HIS A 155 7.03 -0.96 -1.67
N SER A 156 7.17 0.22 -2.27
CA SER A 156 7.39 1.45 -1.51
C SER A 156 6.19 1.88 -0.65
N LEU A 157 4.97 1.39 -0.94
CA LEU A 157 3.80 1.56 -0.05
C LEU A 157 3.96 0.81 1.28
N PHE A 158 4.78 -0.23 1.27
CA PHE A 158 5.07 -1.10 2.40
C PHE A 158 6.33 -0.63 3.16
N ALA A 159 7.38 -0.27 2.44
CA ALA A 159 8.65 0.16 3.01
C ALA A 159 9.11 1.49 2.38
N PRO A 160 8.49 2.63 2.75
CA PRO A 160 8.78 3.94 2.13
C PRO A 160 10.20 4.46 2.44
N HIS A 161 10.91 3.85 3.39
CA HIS A 161 12.30 4.18 3.70
C HIS A 161 13.30 3.49 2.75
N LEU A 162 12.87 2.44 2.02
CA LEU A 162 13.70 1.70 1.07
C LEU A 162 13.63 2.26 -0.36
N GLY A 163 12.82 3.29 -0.61
CA GLY A 163 12.77 3.94 -1.92
C GLY A 163 11.89 5.18 -1.94
N ASN A 164 12.11 6.04 -2.93
CA ASN A 164 11.29 7.22 -3.14
C ASN A 164 9.97 6.84 -3.83
N CYS A 165 8.95 6.58 -3.00
CA CYS A 165 7.61 6.21 -3.44
C CYS A 165 7.05 7.18 -4.50
N THR A 166 7.13 8.49 -4.26
CA THR A 166 6.62 9.50 -5.19
C THR A 166 7.37 9.52 -6.52
N GLN A 167 8.68 9.31 -6.51
CA GLN A 167 9.48 9.25 -7.74
C GLN A 167 9.15 8.00 -8.56
N LEU A 168 9.05 6.83 -7.92
CA LEU A 168 8.71 5.58 -8.60
C LEU A 168 7.32 5.62 -9.22
N ILE A 169 6.34 6.18 -8.49
CA ILE A 169 4.99 6.43 -9.01
C ILE A 169 5.04 7.39 -10.21
N GLY A 170 5.78 8.49 -10.11
CA GLY A 170 5.91 9.45 -11.20
C GLY A 170 6.54 8.85 -12.46
N ILE A 171 7.56 8.00 -12.30
CA ILE A 171 8.18 7.27 -13.42
C ILE A 171 7.15 6.31 -14.05
N ALA A 172 6.46 5.50 -13.25
CA ALA A 172 5.43 4.57 -13.74
C ALA A 172 4.32 5.33 -14.49
N ALA A 173 3.81 6.41 -13.93
CA ALA A 173 2.79 7.25 -14.55
C ALA A 173 3.26 7.84 -15.88
N ARG A 174 4.51 8.33 -15.94
CA ARG A 174 5.08 8.84 -17.19
C ARG A 174 5.21 7.75 -18.25
N MET A 175 5.68 6.57 -17.87
CA MET A 175 5.76 5.42 -18.78
C MET A 175 4.39 4.98 -19.30
N CYS A 176 3.34 5.02 -18.47
CA CYS A 176 1.98 4.76 -18.95
C CYS A 176 1.54 5.70 -20.08
N ILE A 177 1.94 6.98 -19.99
CA ILE A 177 1.68 7.98 -21.04
C ILE A 177 2.54 7.69 -22.27
N ASP A 178 3.83 7.47 -22.09
CA ASP A 178 4.76 7.24 -23.21
C ASP A 178 4.45 5.94 -23.98
N LEU A 179 3.88 4.94 -23.31
CA LEU A 179 3.39 3.68 -23.89
C LEU A 179 1.92 3.75 -24.35
N CYS A 180 1.26 4.91 -24.22
CA CYS A 180 -0.14 5.12 -24.61
C CYS A 180 -1.14 4.10 -24.00
N LEU A 181 -0.90 3.64 -22.76
CA LEU A 181 -1.70 2.55 -22.17
C LEU A 181 -3.16 2.93 -21.90
N SER A 182 -3.47 4.22 -21.78
CA SER A 182 -4.85 4.69 -21.62
C SER A 182 -5.77 4.34 -22.81
N GLU A 183 -5.18 4.06 -23.97
CA GLU A 183 -5.90 3.74 -25.21
C GLU A 183 -5.86 2.23 -25.53
N SER A 184 -5.14 1.44 -24.72
CA SER A 184 -5.02 0.01 -24.92
C SER A 184 -6.35 -0.70 -24.66
N ARG A 185 -6.72 -1.60 -25.57
CA ARG A 185 -7.87 -2.50 -25.41
C ARG A 185 -7.50 -3.84 -24.79
N GLU A 186 -6.22 -4.10 -24.58
CA GLU A 186 -5.77 -5.35 -23.96
C GLU A 186 -6.09 -5.32 -22.45
N PRO A 187 -6.88 -6.27 -21.93
CA PRO A 187 -7.29 -6.26 -20.52
C PRO A 187 -6.11 -6.25 -19.54
N SER A 188 -5.03 -6.98 -19.86
CA SER A 188 -3.84 -7.04 -19.00
C SER A 188 -3.13 -5.68 -18.87
N LEU A 189 -3.05 -4.94 -19.99
CA LEU A 189 -2.44 -3.61 -20.03
C LEU A 189 -3.34 -2.56 -19.39
N HIS A 190 -4.65 -2.71 -19.56
CA HIS A 190 -5.63 -1.86 -18.91
C HIS A 190 -5.60 -2.04 -17.38
N GLY A 191 -5.53 -3.28 -16.90
CA GLY A 191 -5.36 -3.60 -15.48
C GLY A 191 -4.07 -3.02 -14.89
N LEU A 192 -2.96 -3.10 -15.65
CA LEU A 192 -1.69 -2.47 -15.27
C LEU A 192 -1.81 -0.94 -15.20
N TYR A 193 -2.45 -0.31 -16.19
CA TYR A 193 -2.70 1.14 -16.20
C TYR A 193 -3.52 1.59 -14.99
N ILE A 194 -4.63 0.90 -14.71
CA ILE A 194 -5.49 1.22 -13.56
C ILE A 194 -4.72 0.97 -12.25
N SER A 195 -3.86 -0.05 -12.17
CA SER A 195 -3.02 -0.29 -10.99
C SER A 195 -2.11 0.91 -10.70
N VAL A 196 -1.38 1.42 -11.70
CA VAL A 196 -0.52 2.60 -11.54
C VAL A 196 -1.34 3.82 -11.12
N LEU A 197 -2.48 4.05 -11.78
CA LEU A 197 -3.39 5.14 -11.46
C LEU A 197 -3.90 5.05 -10.02
N CYS A 198 -4.34 3.87 -9.56
CA CYS A 198 -4.83 3.67 -8.20
C CYS A 198 -3.75 3.93 -7.15
N ILE A 199 -2.52 3.44 -7.38
CA ILE A 199 -1.37 3.72 -6.50
C ILE A 199 -1.10 5.23 -6.44
N GLU A 200 -1.05 5.90 -7.58
CA GLU A 200 -0.85 7.35 -7.66
C GLU A 200 -1.92 8.11 -6.88
N ARG A 201 -3.19 7.79 -7.12
CA ARG A 201 -4.31 8.48 -6.46
C ARG A 201 -4.35 8.24 -4.95
N GLN A 202 -4.09 7.02 -4.48
CA GLN A 202 -4.03 6.75 -3.04
C GLN A 202 -2.99 7.64 -2.35
N VAL A 203 -1.78 7.71 -2.90
CA VAL A 203 -0.70 8.54 -2.36
C VAL A 203 -1.06 10.02 -2.47
N ALA A 204 -1.60 10.46 -3.62
CA ALA A 204 -1.98 11.85 -3.85
C ALA A 204 -3.11 12.33 -2.90
N LEU A 205 -4.12 11.49 -2.65
CA LEU A 205 -5.24 11.79 -1.75
C LEU A 205 -4.81 11.76 -0.27
N ALA A 206 -3.93 10.84 0.11
CA ALA A 206 -3.45 10.75 1.47
C ALA A 206 -2.45 11.87 1.84
N LEU A 207 -1.66 12.34 0.89
CA LEU A 207 -0.59 13.32 1.12
C LEU A 207 -0.88 14.71 0.57
N ASP A 208 -2.11 14.93 0.12
CA ASP A 208 -2.58 16.17 -0.47
C ASP A 208 -1.74 16.69 -1.65
N ARG A 209 -1.33 15.76 -2.53
CA ARG A 209 -0.58 16.06 -3.75
C ARG A 209 -1.47 16.04 -4.99
N PRO A 210 -1.09 16.72 -6.07
CA PRO A 210 -1.71 16.53 -7.38
C PRO A 210 -1.36 15.15 -7.95
N TRP A 211 -2.18 14.66 -8.88
CA TRP A 211 -1.95 13.43 -9.65
C TRP A 211 -1.91 13.76 -11.14
N VAL A 212 -1.27 12.90 -11.93
CA VAL A 212 -1.04 13.08 -13.36
C VAL A 212 -2.03 12.26 -14.18
N LEU A 213 -2.29 11.01 -13.80
CA LEU A 213 -3.09 10.09 -14.62
C LEU A 213 -4.59 10.36 -14.49
N SER A 214 -5.29 10.20 -15.61
CA SER A 214 -6.74 10.29 -15.70
C SER A 214 -7.27 9.25 -16.67
N LEU A 215 -8.40 8.64 -16.36
CA LEU A 215 -9.09 7.72 -17.25
C LEU A 215 -10.01 8.52 -18.17
N LYS A 216 -9.93 8.27 -19.48
CA LYS A 216 -10.81 8.91 -20.47
C LYS A 216 -11.98 7.98 -20.81
N GLY A 217 -13.20 8.46 -20.63
CA GLY A 217 -14.39 7.97 -21.35
C GLY A 217 -14.74 6.48 -21.19
N GLN A 218 -14.65 5.91 -19.99
CA GLN A 218 -15.14 4.54 -19.78
C GLN A 218 -16.59 4.59 -19.27
N ASP A 219 -17.51 4.11 -20.11
CA ASP A 219 -18.92 3.93 -19.76
C ASP A 219 -19.10 2.77 -18.76
N ASP A 220 -20.07 2.95 -17.88
CA ASP A 220 -20.34 2.27 -16.61
C ASP A 220 -20.93 0.85 -16.79
N ASP A 221 -20.29 -0.02 -17.57
CA ASP A 221 -20.80 -1.39 -17.78
C ASP A 221 -20.45 -2.30 -16.58
N THR A 222 -21.43 -2.52 -15.71
CA THR A 222 -21.25 -3.09 -14.37
C THR A 222 -21.47 -4.60 -14.23
N ALA A 223 -21.53 -5.35 -15.34
CA ALA A 223 -21.94 -6.76 -15.30
C ALA A 223 -20.89 -7.72 -14.68
N ASN A 224 -19.60 -7.36 -14.64
CA ASN A 224 -18.56 -8.19 -14.04
C ASN A 224 -17.38 -7.33 -13.54
N VAL A 225 -17.59 -6.60 -12.44
CA VAL A 225 -16.63 -5.57 -12.00
C VAL A 225 -15.47 -6.19 -11.23
N GLU A 226 -14.30 -6.22 -11.87
CA GLU A 226 -13.04 -6.62 -11.25
C GLU A 226 -12.72 -5.75 -10.01
N PRO A 227 -12.03 -6.29 -8.98
CA PRO A 227 -11.72 -5.54 -7.77
C PRO A 227 -10.94 -4.24 -8.00
N ILE A 228 -10.03 -4.22 -8.97
CA ILE A 228 -9.25 -3.02 -9.33
C ILE A 228 -10.15 -1.90 -9.88
N ALA A 229 -11.20 -2.24 -10.63
CA ALA A 229 -12.16 -1.27 -11.15
C ALA A 229 -13.02 -0.67 -10.02
N LEU A 230 -13.42 -1.49 -9.03
CA LEU A 230 -14.09 -1.01 -7.82
C LEU A 230 -13.20 -0.07 -7.01
N LEU A 231 -11.92 -0.42 -6.83
CA LEU A 231 -10.95 0.43 -6.16
C LEU A 231 -10.79 1.78 -6.89
N TYR A 232 -10.65 1.74 -8.21
CA TYR A 232 -10.59 2.93 -9.04
C TYR A 232 -11.82 3.83 -8.86
N ALA A 233 -13.02 3.24 -8.86
CA ALA A 233 -14.26 3.97 -8.71
C ALA A 233 -14.33 4.68 -7.33
N LEU A 234 -13.94 4.00 -6.25
CA LEU A 234 -13.85 4.58 -4.91
C LEU A 234 -12.88 5.77 -4.87
N LEU A 235 -11.66 5.60 -5.40
CA LEU A 235 -10.66 6.69 -5.45
C LEU A 235 -11.09 7.86 -6.34
N SER A 236 -11.87 7.57 -7.39
CA SER A 236 -12.47 8.60 -8.26
C SER A 236 -13.51 9.44 -7.50
N ILE A 237 -14.34 8.80 -6.69
CA ILE A 237 -15.31 9.48 -5.81
C ILE A 237 -14.56 10.38 -4.81
N GLN A 238 -13.53 9.87 -4.14
CA GLN A 238 -12.70 10.66 -3.22
C GLN A 238 -12.06 11.87 -3.92
N SER A 239 -11.52 11.68 -5.12
CA SER A 239 -10.89 12.75 -5.91
C SER A 239 -11.88 13.85 -6.30
N ARG A 240 -13.09 13.47 -6.75
CA ARG A 240 -14.17 14.42 -7.09
C ARG A 240 -14.66 15.19 -5.87
N ALA A 241 -14.82 14.51 -4.74
CA ALA A 241 -15.20 15.15 -3.48
C ALA A 241 -14.15 16.16 -3.01
N LYS A 242 -12.86 15.84 -3.15
CA LYS A 242 -11.78 16.78 -2.82
C LYS A 242 -11.74 17.99 -3.76
N ALA A 243 -11.94 17.78 -5.06
CA ALA A 243 -12.01 18.87 -6.03
C ALA A 243 -13.19 19.81 -5.76
N HIS A 244 -14.33 19.28 -5.29
CA HIS A 244 -15.48 20.06 -4.85
C HIS A 244 -15.11 21.05 -3.73
N ILE A 245 -14.49 20.54 -2.66
CA ILE A 245 -14.05 21.34 -1.51
C ILE A 245 -13.13 22.49 -1.93
N SER A 246 -12.33 22.28 -2.98
CA SER A 246 -11.35 23.27 -3.45
C SER A 246 -11.91 24.32 -4.42
N THR A 247 -12.99 24.00 -5.15
CA THR A 247 -13.45 24.85 -6.29
C THR A 247 -14.77 25.58 -6.05
N ASP A 248 -15.43 25.35 -4.92
CA ASP A 248 -16.76 25.90 -4.55
C ASP A 248 -17.84 25.71 -5.64
N LYS A 249 -17.57 24.84 -6.61
CA LYS A 249 -18.52 24.46 -7.66
C LYS A 249 -19.42 23.39 -7.09
N PRO A 250 -20.76 23.51 -7.16
CA PRO A 250 -21.66 22.48 -6.66
C PRO A 250 -21.43 21.17 -7.42
N CYS A 251 -20.83 20.21 -6.75
CA CYS A 251 -20.82 18.80 -7.14
C CYS A 251 -22.01 18.21 -6.43
N ASP A 252 -22.81 17.48 -7.19
CA ASP A 252 -23.94 16.79 -6.61
C ASP A 252 -23.44 15.66 -5.69
N LEU A 253 -23.29 15.98 -4.40
CA LEU A 253 -22.90 15.03 -3.35
C LEU A 253 -23.87 13.85 -3.33
N GLN A 254 -25.14 14.07 -3.68
CA GLN A 254 -26.15 13.01 -3.80
C GLN A 254 -25.78 12.01 -4.90
N VAL A 255 -25.30 12.48 -6.06
CA VAL A 255 -24.82 11.61 -7.14
C VAL A 255 -23.62 10.78 -6.67
N LEU A 256 -22.65 11.39 -5.99
CA LEU A 256 -21.51 10.66 -5.45
C LEU A 256 -21.93 9.60 -4.43
N MET A 257 -22.89 9.91 -3.56
CA MET A 257 -23.44 8.97 -2.58
C MET A 257 -24.19 7.82 -3.23
N GLN A 258 -24.95 8.08 -4.30
CA GLN A 258 -25.63 7.04 -5.07
C GLN A 258 -24.63 6.09 -5.72
N SER A 259 -23.59 6.62 -6.36
CA SER A 259 -22.49 5.82 -6.90
C SER A 259 -21.81 4.98 -5.82
N LEU A 260 -21.53 5.58 -4.65
CA LEU A 260 -20.93 4.86 -3.52
C LEU A 260 -21.83 3.74 -3.01
N THR A 261 -23.14 3.97 -2.91
CA THR A 261 -24.12 2.95 -2.49
C THR A 261 -24.16 1.78 -3.48
N LYS A 262 -24.14 2.06 -4.79
CA LYS A 262 -24.04 1.03 -5.85
C LYS A 262 -22.76 0.19 -5.67
N ILE A 263 -21.62 0.85 -5.51
CA ILE A 263 -20.32 0.19 -5.31
C ILE A 263 -20.30 -0.64 -4.02
N ALA A 264 -20.84 -0.12 -2.91
CA ALA A 264 -20.93 -0.84 -1.65
C ALA A 264 -21.77 -2.12 -1.77
N GLY A 265 -22.86 -2.07 -2.53
CA GLY A 265 -23.66 -3.25 -2.88
C GLY A 265 -22.86 -4.30 -3.66
N LEU A 266 -22.09 -3.85 -4.68
CA LEU A 266 -21.22 -4.74 -5.45
C LEU A 266 -20.13 -5.39 -4.59
N ILE A 267 -19.46 -4.62 -3.73
CA ILE A 267 -18.43 -5.15 -2.83
C ILE A 267 -19.05 -6.13 -1.82
N SER A 268 -20.25 -5.84 -1.30
CA SER A 268 -20.93 -6.71 -0.34
C SER A 268 -21.42 -8.02 -0.96
N ALA A 269 -21.68 -8.03 -2.27
CA ALA A 269 -22.09 -9.21 -3.02
C ALA A 269 -20.94 -10.20 -3.29
N TYR A 270 -19.66 -9.81 -3.10
CA TYR A 270 -18.54 -10.75 -3.17
C TYR A 270 -18.71 -11.87 -2.12
N LYS A 271 -18.52 -13.11 -2.56
CA LYS A 271 -18.58 -14.30 -1.69
C LYS A 271 -17.64 -14.11 -0.50
N GLN A 272 -18.00 -14.65 0.67
CA GLN A 272 -17.18 -14.52 1.89
C GLN A 272 -15.72 -14.95 1.68
N GLU A 273 -15.49 -16.02 0.92
CA GLU A 273 -14.16 -16.54 0.55
C GLU A 273 -13.38 -15.66 -0.44
N GLN A 274 -14.04 -14.70 -1.08
CA GLN A 274 -13.47 -13.78 -2.07
C GLN A 274 -13.38 -12.33 -1.56
N LYS A 275 -13.72 -12.10 -0.28
CA LYS A 275 -13.65 -10.75 0.29
C LYS A 275 -12.20 -10.25 0.25
N ILE A 276 -12.04 -9.02 -0.23
CA ILE A 276 -10.75 -8.31 -0.28
C ILE A 276 -10.80 -7.22 0.79
N PRO A 277 -10.18 -7.43 1.98
CA PRO A 277 -10.34 -6.53 3.12
C PRO A 277 -9.83 -5.11 2.84
N ASN A 278 -8.79 -4.97 2.03
CA ASN A 278 -8.27 -3.68 1.60
C ASN A 278 -9.27 -2.90 0.72
N LEU A 279 -10.08 -3.59 -0.08
CA LEU A 279 -11.15 -2.96 -0.86
C LEU A 279 -12.30 -2.48 0.05
N MET A 280 -12.68 -3.29 1.04
CA MET A 280 -13.64 -2.88 2.08
C MET A 280 -13.14 -1.66 2.86
N SER A 281 -11.84 -1.62 3.17
CA SER A 281 -11.25 -0.49 3.89
C SER A 281 -11.24 0.77 3.02
N ALA A 282 -10.90 0.67 1.73
CA ALA A 282 -11.01 1.78 0.78
C ALA A 282 -12.45 2.31 0.65
N LEU A 283 -13.46 1.42 0.75
CA LEU A 283 -14.87 1.82 0.82
C LEU A 283 -15.13 2.66 2.08
N ARG A 284 -14.67 2.20 3.26
CA ARG A 284 -14.83 2.96 4.52
C ARG A 284 -14.05 4.29 4.51
N GLU A 285 -12.87 4.32 3.92
CA GLU A 285 -12.10 5.55 3.71
C GLU A 285 -12.90 6.55 2.85
N THR A 286 -13.57 6.06 1.81
CA THR A 286 -14.41 6.88 0.92
C THR A 286 -15.66 7.40 1.63
N GLU A 287 -16.34 6.53 2.38
CA GLU A 287 -17.47 6.93 3.22
C GLU A 287 -17.08 8.00 4.25
N PHE A 288 -15.92 7.84 4.88
CA PHE A 288 -15.37 8.80 5.83
C PHE A 288 -15.05 10.14 5.15
N ALA A 289 -14.40 10.11 3.99
CA ALA A 289 -14.01 11.31 3.24
C ALA A 289 -15.20 12.15 2.75
N LEU A 290 -16.34 11.53 2.41
CA LEU A 290 -17.52 12.24 1.88
C LEU A 290 -18.36 12.96 2.95
N HIS A 291 -18.42 12.45 4.17
CA HIS A 291 -19.27 13.01 5.22
C HIS A 291 -18.54 13.13 6.55
N PRO A 292 -17.61 14.08 6.68
CA PRO A 292 -16.99 14.34 7.96
C PRO A 292 -18.05 14.65 9.03
N GLU A 293 -19.12 15.37 8.72
CA GLU A 293 -20.11 15.81 9.73
C GLU A 293 -20.90 14.67 10.43
N THR A 294 -21.07 13.50 9.80
CA THR A 294 -21.72 12.32 10.42
C THR A 294 -20.71 11.24 10.84
N SER A 295 -19.42 11.59 10.92
CA SER A 295 -18.35 10.60 10.84
C SER A 295 -17.85 10.00 12.14
N SER A 296 -18.40 10.25 13.32
CA SER A 296 -17.97 9.49 14.52
C SER A 296 -18.20 7.97 14.34
N ASN A 297 -19.36 7.58 13.80
CA ASN A 297 -19.64 6.18 13.47
C ASN A 297 -18.80 5.70 12.26
N ARG A 298 -18.65 6.54 11.22
CA ARG A 298 -17.85 6.18 10.03
C ARG A 298 -16.36 6.01 10.34
N ALA A 299 -15.82 6.84 11.23
CA ALA A 299 -14.46 6.72 11.73
C ALA A 299 -14.30 5.43 12.52
N LEU A 300 -15.26 5.07 13.37
CA LEU A 300 -15.24 3.78 14.06
C LEU A 300 -15.28 2.61 13.07
N LEU A 301 -16.19 2.62 12.09
CA LEU A 301 -16.28 1.59 11.05
C LEU A 301 -14.98 1.49 10.22
N LEU A 302 -14.34 2.63 9.94
CA LEU A 302 -13.03 2.67 9.30
C LEU A 302 -11.97 1.97 10.16
N MET A 303 -11.90 2.28 11.46
CA MET A 303 -10.94 1.66 12.38
C MET A 303 -11.18 0.15 12.49
N LEU A 304 -12.44 -0.28 12.59
CA LEU A 304 -12.82 -1.68 12.61
C LEU A 304 -12.42 -2.41 11.32
N SER A 305 -12.47 -1.72 10.17
CA SER A 305 -12.07 -2.33 8.89
C SER A 305 -10.58 -2.68 8.84
N TYR A 306 -9.72 -1.87 9.48
CA TYR A 306 -8.28 -2.12 9.58
C TYR A 306 -7.90 -3.23 10.57
N GLN A 307 -8.82 -3.62 11.46
CA GLN A 307 -8.61 -4.76 12.37
C GLN A 307 -8.84 -6.11 11.69
N HIS A 308 -9.35 -6.12 10.45
CA HIS A 308 -9.64 -7.37 9.75
C HIS A 308 -8.36 -8.22 9.56
N PRO A 309 -8.38 -9.53 9.87
CA PRO A 309 -7.17 -10.38 9.80
C PRO A 309 -6.52 -10.49 8.41
N GLY A 310 -7.28 -10.27 7.34
CA GLY A 310 -6.74 -10.22 5.98
C GLY A 310 -6.36 -8.82 5.46
N TYR A 311 -6.46 -7.79 6.30
CA TYR A 311 -6.08 -6.42 5.91
C TYR A 311 -4.57 -6.23 6.05
N TRP A 312 -3.91 -5.83 4.97
CA TRP A 312 -2.49 -5.46 5.00
C TRP A 312 -2.31 -3.95 5.08
N PHE A 313 -1.42 -3.50 5.97
CA PHE A 313 -1.14 -2.08 6.19
C PHE A 313 -0.17 -1.53 5.14
N THR A 314 -0.43 -0.29 4.71
CA THR A 314 0.55 0.56 4.00
C THR A 314 0.97 1.72 4.89
N PHE A 315 1.98 2.48 4.48
CA PHE A 315 2.34 3.71 5.17
C PHE A 315 1.23 4.78 5.14
N LEU A 316 0.19 4.61 4.32
CA LEU A 316 -0.97 5.49 4.29
C LEU A 316 -1.99 5.18 5.39
N THR A 317 -2.09 3.92 5.83
CA THR A 317 -3.05 3.49 6.85
C THR A 317 -2.95 4.31 8.15
N PRO A 318 -1.75 4.57 8.72
CA PRO A 318 -1.61 5.42 9.91
C PRO A 318 -2.17 6.83 9.74
N LEU A 319 -2.11 7.39 8.52
CA LEU A 319 -2.64 8.74 8.24
C LEU A 319 -4.16 8.76 8.28
N TRP A 320 -4.81 7.73 7.73
CA TRP A 320 -6.27 7.57 7.82
C TRP A 320 -6.73 7.32 9.25
N ILE A 321 -5.99 6.51 10.02
CA ILE A 321 -6.24 6.34 11.46
C ILE A 321 -6.17 7.68 12.18
N PHE A 322 -5.08 8.43 11.97
CA PHE A 322 -4.90 9.74 12.57
C PHE A 322 -6.05 10.71 12.23
N ARG A 323 -6.45 10.78 10.94
CA ARG A 323 -7.58 11.61 10.48
C ARG A 323 -8.90 11.22 11.15
N GLY A 324 -9.20 9.91 11.22
CA GLY A 324 -10.39 9.38 11.86
C GLY A 324 -10.45 9.73 13.35
N VAL A 325 -9.34 9.52 14.08
CA VAL A 325 -9.28 9.83 15.52
C VAL A 325 -9.37 11.33 15.78
N CYS A 326 -8.65 12.16 15.01
CA CYS A 326 -8.78 13.61 15.11
C CYS A 326 -10.23 14.05 14.95
N TRP A 327 -10.96 13.42 14.03
CA TRP A 327 -12.37 13.73 13.85
C TRP A 327 -13.24 13.28 15.04
N MET A 328 -13.05 12.05 15.54
CA MET A 328 -13.77 11.56 16.72
C MET A 328 -13.57 12.46 17.94
N LEU A 329 -12.34 12.94 18.16
CA LEU A 329 -12.02 13.90 19.21
C LEU A 329 -12.73 15.24 18.98
N LYS A 330 -12.84 15.68 17.72
CA LYS A 330 -13.49 16.95 17.37
C LYS A 330 -14.99 16.96 17.63
N CYS A 331 -15.67 15.86 17.31
CA CYS A 331 -17.12 15.73 17.44
C CYS A 331 -17.60 15.34 18.84
N SER A 332 -16.71 14.89 19.72
CA SER A 332 -17.10 14.56 21.09
C SER A 332 -17.20 15.84 21.94
N GLU A 333 -18.31 15.99 22.66
CA GLU A 333 -18.54 17.08 23.61
C GLU A 333 -17.65 16.96 24.85
N ASP A 334 -17.30 15.73 25.25
CA ASP A 334 -16.41 15.44 26.38
C ASP A 334 -15.16 14.69 25.91
N ALA A 335 -14.03 15.38 25.96
CA ALA A 335 -12.74 14.82 25.57
C ALA A 335 -12.35 13.57 26.39
N ARG A 336 -12.79 13.46 27.65
CA ARG A 336 -12.52 12.29 28.50
C ARG A 336 -13.29 11.06 28.04
N LEU A 337 -14.56 11.24 27.65
CA LEU A 337 -15.36 10.17 27.05
C LEU A 337 -14.78 9.75 25.70
N ALA A 338 -14.32 10.72 24.88
CA ALA A 338 -13.68 10.43 23.60
C ALA A 338 -12.42 9.57 23.75
N ARG A 339 -11.52 9.91 24.69
CA ARG A 339 -10.32 9.10 25.02
C ARG A 339 -10.65 7.71 25.53
N SER A 340 -11.75 7.61 26.26
CA SER A 340 -12.21 6.35 26.83
C SER A 340 -12.92 5.47 25.81
N SER A 341 -13.25 6.00 24.63
CA SER A 341 -13.88 5.24 23.56
C SER A 341 -12.98 4.11 23.08
N GLU A 342 -13.61 2.97 22.76
CA GLU A 342 -12.94 1.80 22.20
C GLU A 342 -12.21 2.15 20.89
N GLY A 343 -12.82 2.98 20.05
CA GLY A 343 -12.22 3.44 18.79
C GLY A 343 -10.93 4.21 18.99
N TYR A 344 -10.86 5.13 19.96
CA TYR A 344 -9.62 5.85 20.29
C TYR A 344 -8.53 4.89 20.76
N ARG A 345 -8.83 4.05 21.75
CA ARG A 345 -7.86 3.11 22.33
C ARG A 345 -7.33 2.13 21.29
N SER A 346 -8.22 1.54 20.49
CA SER A 346 -7.80 0.65 19.42
C SER A 346 -6.92 1.36 18.39
N SER A 347 -7.22 2.63 18.06
CA SER A 347 -6.45 3.38 17.09
C SER A 347 -5.03 3.67 17.58
N ILE A 348 -4.88 4.05 18.85
CA ILE A 348 -3.55 4.22 19.46
C ILE A 348 -2.77 2.91 19.45
N MET A 349 -3.41 1.78 19.78
CA MET A 349 -2.75 0.47 19.69
C MET A 349 -2.33 0.11 18.25
N MET A 350 -3.15 0.42 17.25
CA MET A 350 -2.79 0.20 15.84
C MET A 350 -1.61 1.08 15.42
N LEU A 351 -1.60 2.36 15.80
CA LEU A 351 -0.48 3.27 15.52
C LEU A 351 0.80 2.84 16.24
N ASP A 352 0.71 2.38 17.49
CA ASP A 352 1.86 1.91 18.26
C ASP A 352 2.49 0.68 17.61
N ARG A 353 1.66 -0.29 17.20
CA ARG A 353 2.11 -1.46 16.43
C ARG A 353 2.72 -1.05 15.10
N ALA A 354 2.08 -0.15 14.35
CA ALA A 354 2.59 0.39 13.10
C ALA A 354 3.92 1.15 13.30
N SER A 355 4.19 1.68 14.49
CA SER A 355 5.44 2.38 14.81
C SER A 355 6.68 1.49 14.78
N GLN A 356 6.49 0.17 14.90
CA GLN A 356 7.56 -0.81 14.73
C GLN A 356 8.07 -0.89 13.28
N ARG A 357 7.25 -0.42 12.33
CA ARG A 357 7.55 -0.42 10.89
C ARG A 357 7.80 0.98 10.37
N TRP A 358 7.05 1.96 10.85
CA TRP A 358 7.15 3.35 10.41
C TRP A 358 7.26 4.30 11.61
N SER A 359 8.45 4.86 11.82
CA SER A 359 8.76 5.70 12.98
C SER A 359 7.85 6.92 13.12
N PHE A 360 7.34 7.49 12.01
CA PHE A 360 6.45 8.65 12.02
C PHE A 360 5.13 8.39 12.77
N CYS A 361 4.69 7.13 12.94
CA CYS A 361 3.51 6.80 13.74
C CYS A 361 3.62 7.29 15.19
N ARG A 362 4.84 7.34 15.76
CA ARG A 362 5.05 7.89 17.12
C ARG A 362 4.75 9.38 17.18
N ALA A 363 5.05 10.12 16.11
CA ALA A 363 4.71 11.53 16.02
C ALA A 363 3.19 11.73 15.91
N LEU A 364 2.49 10.85 15.18
CA LEU A 364 1.03 10.88 15.09
C LEU A 364 0.37 10.60 16.46
N ILE A 365 0.87 9.62 17.22
CA ILE A 365 0.37 9.32 18.58
C ILE A 365 0.50 10.56 19.47
N ARG A 366 1.70 11.16 19.53
CA ARG A 366 1.93 12.38 20.33
C ARG A 366 1.03 13.54 19.92
N ALA A 367 0.78 13.69 18.62
CA ALA A 367 -0.10 14.72 18.11
C ALA A 367 -1.57 14.49 18.54
N LEU A 368 -2.04 13.23 18.57
CA LEU A 368 -3.37 12.89 19.07
C LEU A 368 -3.51 13.13 20.57
N GLU A 369 -2.50 12.76 21.35
CA GLU A 369 -2.46 12.99 22.80
C GLU A 369 -2.51 14.50 23.11
N ALA A 370 -1.68 15.28 22.42
CA ALA A 370 -1.68 16.74 22.58
C ALA A 370 -3.01 17.39 22.19
N GLU A 371 -3.66 16.89 21.13
CA GLU A 371 -4.97 17.41 20.69
C GLU A 371 -6.07 17.06 21.70
N ALA A 372 -6.02 15.87 22.30
CA ALA A 372 -6.92 15.50 23.38
C ALA A 372 -6.67 16.39 24.63
N ASP A 373 -5.41 16.68 24.97
CA ASP A 373 -5.04 17.46 26.18
C ASP A 373 -5.47 18.92 26.09
N LYS A 374 -5.45 19.52 24.89
CA LYS A 374 -5.97 20.89 24.69
C LYS A 374 -7.44 21.01 25.07
N ARG A 375 -8.25 19.96 24.86
CA ARG A 375 -9.68 19.98 25.15
C ARG A 375 -10.04 19.75 26.61
N ASP A 376 -9.13 19.16 27.39
CA ASP A 376 -9.34 18.95 28.83
C ASP A 376 -9.11 20.21 29.66
N LYS A 377 -8.49 21.26 29.09
CA LYS A 377 -8.30 22.53 29.78
C LYS A 377 -9.59 23.35 29.70
N PRO A 378 -10.21 23.74 30.83
CA PRO A 378 -11.33 24.67 30.81
C PRO A 378 -10.87 25.99 30.19
N CYS A 379 -11.65 26.52 29.25
CA CYS A 379 -11.43 27.84 28.65
C CYS A 379 -11.45 28.95 29.71
#